data_AF-A0AA51UH95-F1
#
_entry.id   AF-A0AA51UH95-F1
#
_cell.length_a   1.000
_cell.length_b   1.000
_cell.length_c   1.000
_cell.angle_alpha   90.00
_cell.angle_beta   90.00
_cell.angle_gamma   90.00
#
_symmetry.space_group_name_H-M   'P 1'
#
loop_
_entity.id
_entity.type
_entity.pdbx_description
1 polymer ?
#
loop_
_entity_poly.entity_id
_entity_poly.type
_entity_poly.pdbx_seq_one_letter_code
_entity_poly.pdbx_strand_id
1 'polypeptide(L)'
;MIKVTSPIEKQLKAVKDELKGVQDYPMDKLISIIQEVGFECDFCARCCTREFNDHVFLLNDDAVRIKAISSDSLEPAPYYELCDQHGRFYVSGYSLKVKKDGSCIFLHEKKCAIYGQRPLICRLYPYMLHREADEDGNIDWRQIAGPGQHGCYHTGISDDESEEIALLIKSYETGYLMQVAEFFKKAEEHFKKNGLKHVQSVYDGEMRKFNKGEEITVFVLFNDDFIEHKVKKESSQ
;
A
#
# COMPACT_ATOMS: atom_id res chain seq x y z
N MET A 1 15.43 29.44 -19.63
CA MET A 1 15.97 28.26 -18.92
C MET A 1 14.86 27.24 -18.80
N ILE A 2 15.01 26.06 -19.38
CA ILE A 2 14.02 24.98 -19.23
C ILE A 2 14.22 24.44 -17.81
N LYS A 3 13.21 24.60 -16.94
CA LYS A 3 13.24 24.04 -15.59
C LYS A 3 13.09 22.52 -15.74
N VAL A 4 14.19 21.79 -15.58
CA VAL A 4 14.16 20.33 -15.57
C VAL A 4 13.50 19.90 -14.27
N THR A 5 12.30 19.36 -14.36
CA THR A 5 11.54 18.84 -13.22
C THR A 5 12.29 17.65 -12.62
N SER A 6 12.49 17.64 -11.30
CA SER A 6 13.19 16.54 -10.62
C SER A 6 12.36 15.24 -10.71
N PRO A 7 12.98 14.04 -10.59
CA PRO A 7 12.22 12.79 -10.51
C PRO A 7 11.17 12.80 -9.40
N ILE A 8 11.50 13.39 -8.24
CA ILE A 8 10.60 13.52 -7.09
C ILE A 8 9.41 14.44 -7.41
N GLU A 9 9.68 15.62 -8.01
CA GLU A 9 8.62 16.55 -8.43
C GLU A 9 7.66 15.90 -9.45
N LYS A 10 8.18 15.09 -10.37
CA LYS A 10 7.37 14.35 -11.36
C LYS A 10 6.46 13.33 -10.67
N GLN A 11 6.99 12.56 -9.72
CA GLN A 11 6.19 11.58 -8.97
C GLN A 11 5.13 12.25 -8.10
N LEU A 12 5.49 13.33 -7.38
CA LEU A 12 4.53 14.11 -6.60
C LEU A 12 3.38 14.66 -7.45
N LYS A 13 3.68 15.10 -8.69
CA LYS A 13 2.63 15.51 -9.63
C LYS A 13 1.72 14.34 -10.01
N ALA A 14 2.27 13.17 -10.33
CA ALA A 14 1.48 11.99 -10.69
C ALA A 14 0.53 11.57 -9.57
N VAL A 15 1.03 11.52 -8.31
CA VAL A 15 0.22 11.20 -7.13
C VAL A 15 -0.90 12.23 -6.93
N LYS A 16 -0.63 13.52 -7.13
CA LYS A 16 -1.67 14.57 -7.04
C LYS A 16 -2.73 14.44 -8.15
N ASP A 17 -2.31 14.10 -9.36
CA ASP A 17 -3.22 13.88 -10.48
C ASP A 17 -4.12 12.65 -10.21
N GLU A 18 -3.59 11.61 -9.56
CA GLU A 18 -4.37 10.43 -9.13
C GLU A 18 -5.30 10.73 -7.96
N LEU A 19 -4.83 11.49 -6.96
CA LEU A 19 -5.65 11.94 -5.83
C LEU A 19 -6.88 12.69 -6.32
N LYS A 20 -6.69 13.60 -7.28
CA LYS A 20 -7.81 14.29 -7.92
C LYS A 20 -8.75 13.31 -8.61
N GLY A 21 -8.21 12.32 -9.33
CA GLY A 21 -9.01 11.28 -9.95
C GLY A 21 -9.90 10.51 -8.97
N VAL A 22 -9.36 10.13 -7.81
CA VAL A 22 -10.11 9.40 -6.76
C VAL A 22 -11.22 10.29 -6.19
N GLN A 23 -10.91 11.57 -5.93
CA GLN A 23 -11.88 12.54 -5.42
C GLN A 23 -13.03 12.77 -6.42
N ASP A 24 -12.69 12.92 -7.71
CA ASP A 24 -13.62 13.18 -8.80
C ASP A 24 -14.40 11.92 -9.26
N TYR A 25 -14.02 10.72 -8.84
CA TYR A 25 -14.71 9.48 -9.25
C TYR A 25 -16.19 9.50 -8.82
N PRO A 26 -17.15 9.17 -9.70
CA PRO A 26 -18.57 9.28 -9.37
C PRO A 26 -18.99 8.34 -8.22
N MET A 27 -19.63 8.89 -7.19
CA MET A 27 -20.07 8.13 -6.01
C MET A 27 -21.14 7.09 -6.34
N ASP A 28 -22.13 7.50 -7.14
CA ASP A 28 -23.21 6.65 -7.64
C ASP A 28 -22.67 5.42 -8.39
N LYS A 29 -21.64 5.63 -9.23
CA LYS A 29 -20.96 4.53 -9.92
C LYS A 29 -20.26 3.59 -8.94
N LEU A 30 -19.57 4.11 -7.93
CA LEU A 30 -18.87 3.29 -6.95
C LEU A 30 -19.86 2.46 -6.11
N ILE A 31 -20.95 3.08 -5.66
CA ILE A 31 -22.04 2.42 -4.92
C ILE A 31 -22.63 1.29 -5.76
N SER A 32 -22.96 1.54 -7.02
CA SER A 32 -23.50 0.51 -7.93
C SER A 32 -22.56 -0.69 -8.08
N ILE A 33 -21.24 -0.46 -8.17
CA ILE A 33 -20.25 -1.53 -8.26
C ILE A 33 -20.22 -2.34 -6.96
N ILE A 34 -20.25 -1.68 -5.79
CA ILE A 34 -20.24 -2.37 -4.49
C ILE A 34 -21.45 -3.30 -4.36
N GLN A 35 -22.63 -2.81 -4.74
CA GLN A 35 -23.88 -3.56 -4.73
C GLN A 35 -23.86 -4.76 -5.68
N GLU A 36 -23.33 -4.57 -6.90
CA GLU A 36 -23.21 -5.65 -7.89
C GLU A 36 -22.26 -6.76 -7.41
N VAL A 37 -21.14 -6.35 -6.81
CA VAL A 37 -20.10 -7.27 -6.36
C VAL A 37 -20.52 -8.05 -5.12
N GLY A 38 -21.03 -7.35 -4.10
CA GLY A 38 -21.49 -7.92 -2.83
C GLY A 38 -20.51 -8.87 -2.17
N PHE A 39 -19.74 -8.45 -1.16
CA PHE A 39 -18.72 -9.32 -0.56
C PHE A 39 -18.89 -9.56 0.94
N GLU A 40 -18.73 -10.82 1.35
CA GLU A 40 -18.58 -11.23 2.75
C GLU A 40 -17.36 -12.14 2.95
N CYS A 41 -16.60 -11.90 4.01
CA CYS A 41 -15.48 -12.76 4.40
C CYS A 41 -15.99 -14.05 5.07
N ASP A 42 -15.70 -15.20 4.47
CA ASP A 42 -16.08 -16.54 4.93
C ASP A 42 -15.00 -17.24 5.79
N PHE A 43 -13.99 -16.49 6.22
CA PHE A 43 -12.79 -17.03 6.90
C PHE A 43 -12.03 -18.11 6.09
N CYS A 44 -12.04 -18.04 4.76
CA CYS A 44 -11.21 -18.93 3.92
C CYS A 44 -9.70 -18.67 4.04
N ALA A 45 -9.30 -17.56 4.67
CA ALA A 45 -7.92 -17.11 4.88
C ALA A 45 -7.11 -16.71 3.63
N ARG A 46 -7.68 -16.81 2.43
CA ARG A 46 -6.97 -16.56 1.16
C ARG A 46 -6.47 -15.12 1.03
N CYS A 47 -7.31 -14.11 1.26
CA CYS A 47 -6.84 -12.70 1.25
C CYS A 47 -5.83 -12.37 2.35
N CYS A 48 -5.68 -13.23 3.36
CA CYS A 48 -4.73 -13.05 4.44
C CYS A 48 -3.34 -13.65 4.11
N THR A 49 -3.06 -14.04 2.87
CA THR A 49 -1.77 -14.58 2.44
C THR A 49 -1.21 -13.88 1.21
N ARG A 50 0.12 -13.96 1.03
CA ARG A 50 0.83 -13.51 -0.17
C ARG A 50 0.53 -14.28 -1.44
N GLU A 51 -0.22 -15.39 -1.33
CA GLU A 51 -0.69 -16.13 -2.50
C GLU A 51 -1.75 -15.36 -3.28
N PHE A 52 -2.58 -14.56 -2.58
CA PHE A 52 -3.68 -13.81 -3.19
C PHE A 52 -3.49 -12.30 -3.15
N ASN A 53 -2.80 -11.77 -2.14
CA ASN A 53 -2.58 -10.33 -1.99
C ASN A 53 -1.10 -10.05 -1.72
N ASP A 54 -0.53 -9.13 -2.49
CA ASP A 54 0.88 -8.80 -2.41
C ASP A 54 1.32 -8.27 -1.03
N HIS A 55 0.69 -7.20 -0.54
CA HIS A 55 0.93 -6.68 0.81
C HIS A 55 -0.25 -5.88 1.36
N VAL A 56 -0.26 -5.68 2.68
CA VAL A 56 -1.25 -4.86 3.38
C VAL A 56 -0.57 -3.54 3.77
N PHE A 57 -0.65 -2.53 2.90
CA PHE A 57 -0.15 -1.18 3.21
C PHE A 57 -0.99 -0.56 4.34
N LEU A 58 -0.33 0.15 5.25
CA LEU A 58 -0.98 0.81 6.37
C LEU A 58 -0.90 2.32 6.24
N LEU A 59 -2.07 2.96 6.33
CA LEU A 59 -2.13 4.38 6.66
C LEU A 59 -1.52 4.62 8.04
N ASN A 60 -0.96 5.80 8.28
CA ASN A 60 -0.31 6.13 9.56
C ASN A 60 -1.17 5.81 10.79
N ASP A 61 -2.47 6.11 10.74
CA ASP A 61 -3.39 5.79 11.85
C ASP A 61 -3.56 4.28 12.07
N ASP A 62 -3.59 3.49 11.00
CA ASP A 62 -3.57 2.03 11.10
C ASP A 62 -2.23 1.55 11.68
N ALA A 63 -1.10 2.06 11.18
CA ALA A 63 0.22 1.70 11.68
C ALA A 63 0.39 2.01 13.18
N VAL A 64 -0.07 3.18 13.65
CA VAL A 64 -0.05 3.57 15.07
C VAL A 64 -0.89 2.59 15.90
N ARG A 65 -2.16 2.34 15.51
CA ARG A 65 -3.04 1.43 16.26
C ARG A 65 -2.50 0.01 16.28
N ILE A 66 -2.04 -0.50 15.14
CA ILE A 66 -1.54 -1.87 15.02
C ILE A 66 -0.27 -2.05 15.83
N LYS A 67 0.65 -1.06 15.82
CA LYS A 67 1.87 -1.10 16.64
C LYS A 67 1.55 -1.12 18.15
N ALA A 68 0.44 -0.51 18.57
CA ALA A 68 -0.03 -0.59 19.95
C ALA A 68 -0.59 -1.97 20.32
N ILE A 69 -1.12 -2.73 19.36
CA ILE A 69 -1.58 -4.12 19.55
C ILE A 69 -0.40 -5.09 19.55
N SER A 70 0.52 -4.92 18.60
CA SER A 70 1.73 -5.73 18.47
C SER A 70 2.87 -4.88 17.92
N SER A 71 3.87 -4.60 18.76
CA SER A 71 4.95 -3.67 18.40
C SER A 71 5.85 -4.16 17.27
N ASP A 72 5.86 -5.47 17.00
CA ASP A 72 6.71 -6.15 16.03
C ASP A 72 5.93 -6.70 14.81
N SER A 73 4.72 -6.20 14.55
CA SER A 73 3.88 -6.68 13.44
C SER A 73 4.05 -5.93 12.12
N LEU A 74 4.93 -4.92 12.06
CA LEU A 74 5.10 -4.03 10.91
C LEU A 74 6.47 -4.20 10.26
N GLU A 75 6.51 -4.13 8.94
CA GLU A 75 7.74 -4.05 8.13
C GLU A 75 7.65 -2.87 7.16
N PRO A 76 8.78 -2.32 6.69
CA PRO A 76 8.75 -1.37 5.58
C PRO A 76 7.91 -1.92 4.43
N ALA A 77 6.99 -1.11 3.89
CA ALA A 77 6.20 -1.56 2.76
C ALA A 77 7.13 -2.00 1.60
N PRO A 78 6.78 -3.06 0.87
CA PRO A 78 7.54 -3.45 -0.30
C PRO A 78 7.42 -2.36 -1.39
N TYR A 79 8.38 -2.34 -2.32
CA TYR A 79 8.49 -1.33 -3.39
C TYR A 79 8.88 0.07 -2.90
N TYR A 80 10.19 0.28 -2.78
CA TYR A 80 10.72 1.55 -2.31
C TYR A 80 10.62 2.62 -3.41
N GLU A 81 10.02 3.78 -3.12
CA GLU A 81 9.80 4.83 -4.09
C GLU A 81 11.10 5.55 -4.49
N LEU A 82 12.10 5.59 -3.60
CA LEU A 82 13.37 6.25 -3.84
C LEU A 82 14.55 5.44 -3.33
N CYS A 83 15.69 5.60 -4.00
CA CYS A 83 17.01 5.17 -3.53
C CYS A 83 18.03 6.29 -3.78
N ASP A 84 18.82 6.64 -2.76
CA ASP A 84 19.84 7.68 -2.86
C ASP A 84 21.18 7.16 -3.44
N GLN A 85 22.13 8.07 -3.68
CA GLN A 85 23.44 7.71 -4.22
C GLN A 85 24.29 6.81 -3.31
N HIS A 86 23.88 6.58 -2.06
CA HIS A 86 24.56 5.74 -1.09
C HIS A 86 23.91 4.35 -0.95
N GLY A 87 22.91 4.04 -1.77
CA GLY A 87 22.22 2.74 -1.73
C GLY A 87 21.19 2.62 -0.60
N ARG A 88 20.74 3.74 -0.03
CA ARG A 88 19.71 3.76 1.01
C ARG A 88 18.35 3.98 0.35
N PHE A 89 17.38 3.15 0.70
CA PHE A 89 16.01 3.22 0.18
C PHE A 89 15.12 4.07 1.07
N TYR A 90 14.06 4.64 0.50
CA TYR A 90 13.06 5.43 1.22
C TYR A 90 11.67 4.98 0.78
N VAL A 91 10.77 4.82 1.74
CA VAL A 91 9.40 4.35 1.50
C VAL A 91 8.35 5.14 2.27
N SER A 92 7.15 5.28 1.69
CA SER A 92 6.06 6.11 2.21
C SER A 92 5.32 5.56 3.44
N GLY A 93 5.58 4.32 3.85
CA GLY A 93 4.89 3.73 4.99
C GLY A 93 5.28 2.30 5.31
N TYR A 94 4.50 1.72 6.23
CA TYR A 94 4.64 0.34 6.66
C TYR A 94 3.60 -0.55 6.00
N SER A 95 3.92 -1.84 5.89
CA SER A 95 2.94 -2.90 5.69
C SER A 95 2.88 -3.84 6.89
N LEU A 96 1.84 -4.66 6.96
CA LEU A 96 1.85 -5.80 7.87
C LEU A 96 2.95 -6.78 7.50
N LYS A 97 3.67 -7.29 8.50
CA LYS A 97 4.54 -8.45 8.33
C LYS A 97 3.75 -9.67 7.89
N VAL A 98 4.45 -10.54 7.20
CA VAL A 98 4.01 -11.89 6.91
C VAL A 98 4.94 -12.89 7.59
N LYS A 99 4.42 -14.07 7.90
CA LYS A 99 5.21 -15.21 8.35
C LYS A 99 5.95 -15.83 7.19
N LYS A 100 6.85 -16.76 7.49
CA LYS A 100 7.62 -17.54 6.51
C LYS A 100 6.78 -18.25 5.46
N ASP A 101 5.59 -18.71 5.83
CA ASP A 101 4.63 -19.36 4.92
C ASP A 101 3.84 -18.37 4.04
N GLY A 102 4.13 -17.07 4.13
CA GLY A 102 3.43 -16.02 3.40
C GLY A 102 2.09 -15.61 4.01
N SER A 103 1.68 -16.20 5.14
CA SER A 103 0.47 -15.77 5.85
C SER A 103 0.69 -14.47 6.62
N CYS A 104 -0.34 -13.63 6.71
CA CYS A 104 -0.34 -12.44 7.54
C CYS A 104 0.05 -12.79 8.99
N ILE A 105 0.83 -11.92 9.63
CA ILE A 105 1.29 -12.10 11.02
C ILE A 105 0.13 -12.35 12.00
N PHE A 106 -1.06 -11.82 11.73
CA PHE A 106 -2.26 -11.97 12.56
C PHE A 106 -3.16 -13.16 12.19
N LEU A 107 -2.83 -13.93 11.15
CA LEU A 107 -3.64 -15.10 10.78
C LEU A 107 -3.35 -16.27 11.72
N HIS A 108 -4.36 -16.83 12.38
CA HIS A 108 -4.25 -18.02 13.22
C HIS A 108 -5.45 -18.93 12.98
N GLU A 109 -5.21 -20.20 12.63
CA GLU A 109 -6.27 -21.19 12.34
C GLU A 109 -7.37 -20.66 11.41
N LYS A 110 -6.94 -20.01 10.31
CA LYS A 110 -7.79 -19.33 9.31
C LYS A 110 -8.55 -18.07 9.76
N LYS A 111 -8.37 -17.63 11.01
CA LYS A 111 -9.01 -16.44 11.56
C LYS A 111 -8.01 -15.33 11.80
N CYS A 112 -8.41 -14.09 11.59
CA CYS A 112 -7.60 -12.93 11.97
C CYS A 112 -7.71 -12.71 13.49
N ALA A 113 -6.59 -12.76 14.20
CA ALA A 113 -6.54 -12.53 15.65
C ALA A 113 -7.01 -11.11 16.05
N ILE A 114 -6.99 -10.17 15.11
CA ILE A 114 -7.45 -8.79 15.30
C ILE A 114 -8.66 -8.47 14.42
N TYR A 115 -9.54 -9.43 14.13
CA TYR A 115 -10.61 -9.27 13.13
C TYR A 115 -11.45 -7.99 13.28
N GLY A 116 -11.85 -7.62 14.50
CA GLY A 116 -12.60 -6.38 14.78
C GLY A 116 -11.76 -5.10 14.75
N GLN A 117 -10.44 -5.23 14.78
CA GLN A 117 -9.47 -4.13 14.76
C GLN A 117 -8.62 -4.12 13.47
N ARG A 118 -9.04 -4.87 12.45
CA ARG A 118 -8.35 -4.95 11.14
C ARG A 118 -8.02 -3.55 10.60
N PRO A 119 -6.87 -3.38 9.93
CA PRO A 119 -6.60 -2.18 9.14
C PRO A 119 -7.73 -1.88 8.15
N LEU A 120 -7.89 -0.63 7.76
CA LEU A 120 -8.98 -0.19 6.90
C LEU A 120 -8.98 -0.96 5.56
N ILE A 121 -7.81 -1.11 4.93
CA ILE A 121 -7.67 -1.89 3.69
C ILE A 121 -8.15 -3.35 3.83
N CYS A 122 -7.96 -3.99 4.98
CA CYS A 122 -8.42 -5.36 5.22
C CYS A 122 -9.92 -5.44 5.48
N ARG A 123 -10.57 -4.33 5.88
CA ARG A 123 -12.03 -4.24 6.01
C ARG A 123 -12.69 -3.96 4.66
N LEU A 124 -11.99 -3.21 3.81
CA LEU A 124 -12.45 -2.82 2.48
C LEU A 124 -12.29 -3.92 1.44
N TYR A 125 -11.46 -4.93 1.66
CA TYR A 125 -11.31 -6.05 0.72
C TYR A 125 -12.69 -6.64 0.31
N PRO A 126 -12.96 -6.85 -0.98
CA PRO A 126 -12.05 -6.77 -2.14
C PRO A 126 -12.04 -5.40 -2.83
N TYR A 127 -12.73 -4.42 -2.27
CA TYR A 127 -12.93 -3.12 -2.91
C TYR A 127 -11.68 -2.25 -2.82
N MET A 128 -11.40 -1.55 -3.92
CA MET A 128 -10.31 -0.59 -4.06
C MET A 128 -10.72 0.49 -5.07
N LEU A 129 -9.91 1.53 -5.24
CA LEU A 129 -10.13 2.53 -6.29
C LEU A 129 -8.81 3.20 -6.68
N HIS A 130 -8.09 2.58 -7.61
CA HIS A 130 -6.86 3.12 -8.19
C HIS A 130 -6.82 2.84 -9.69
N ARG A 131 -5.90 3.49 -10.39
CA ARG A 131 -5.73 3.29 -11.84
C ARG A 131 -4.61 2.31 -12.11
N GLU A 132 -4.84 1.40 -13.04
CA GLU A 132 -3.82 0.46 -13.51
C GLU A 132 -3.86 0.34 -15.02
N ALA A 133 -2.69 0.01 -15.58
CA ALA A 133 -2.60 -0.40 -16.97
C ALA A 133 -3.18 -1.81 -17.14
N ASP A 134 -3.99 -2.02 -18.17
CA ASP A 134 -4.32 -3.36 -18.65
C ASP A 134 -3.14 -3.99 -19.44
N GLU A 135 -3.34 -5.20 -19.96
CA GLU A 135 -2.33 -5.94 -20.74
C GLU A 135 -1.85 -5.17 -21.98
N ASP A 136 -2.70 -4.30 -22.52
CA ASP A 136 -2.42 -3.46 -23.69
C ASP A 136 -1.83 -2.09 -23.31
N GLY A 137 -1.66 -1.81 -22.02
CA GLY A 137 -1.13 -0.57 -21.50
C GLY A 137 -2.15 0.56 -21.33
N ASN A 138 -3.44 0.30 -21.54
CA ASN A 138 -4.50 1.29 -21.32
C ASN A 138 -4.73 1.46 -19.81
N ILE A 139 -4.67 2.71 -19.35
CA ILE A 139 -4.87 3.04 -17.94
C ILE A 139 -6.36 3.26 -17.69
N ASP A 140 -6.97 2.44 -16.85
CA ASP A 140 -8.35 2.60 -16.38
C ASP A 140 -8.46 2.30 -14.88
N TRP A 141 -9.62 2.63 -14.31
CA TRP A 141 -9.94 2.39 -12.92
C TRP A 141 -10.15 0.90 -12.62
N ARG A 142 -9.51 0.41 -11.56
CA ARG A 142 -9.79 -0.87 -10.92
C ARG A 142 -10.55 -0.64 -9.63
N GLN A 143 -11.60 -1.44 -9.42
CA GLN A 143 -12.46 -1.31 -8.25
C GLN A 143 -12.50 -2.55 -7.34
N ILE A 144 -12.00 -3.69 -7.84
CA ILE A 144 -12.17 -4.99 -7.19
C ILE A 144 -10.89 -5.83 -7.38
N ALA A 145 -10.37 -6.37 -6.29
CA ALA A 145 -9.27 -7.32 -6.29
C ALA A 145 -9.78 -8.77 -6.43
N GLY A 146 -9.21 -9.54 -7.36
CA GLY A 146 -9.41 -11.00 -7.48
C GLY A 146 -10.88 -11.45 -7.50
N PRO A 147 -11.73 -10.93 -8.40
CA PRO A 147 -13.16 -11.20 -8.41
C PRO A 147 -13.46 -12.71 -8.52
N GLY A 148 -14.35 -13.21 -7.67
CA GLY A 148 -14.86 -14.59 -7.71
C GLY A 148 -13.87 -15.69 -7.27
N GLN A 149 -12.67 -15.34 -6.78
CA GLN A 149 -11.66 -16.33 -6.42
C GLN A 149 -11.85 -16.90 -5.00
N HIS A 150 -12.27 -16.06 -4.04
CA HIS A 150 -12.47 -16.47 -2.65
C HIS A 150 -13.39 -15.56 -1.84
N GLY A 151 -13.86 -16.01 -0.68
CA GLY A 151 -14.93 -15.33 0.04
C GLY A 151 -16.29 -15.56 -0.61
N CYS A 152 -17.31 -14.92 -0.08
CA CYS A 152 -18.66 -14.98 -0.61
C CYS A 152 -18.92 -13.72 -1.44
N TYR A 153 -19.00 -13.89 -2.77
CA TYR A 153 -19.43 -12.84 -3.70
C TYR A 153 -20.94 -12.90 -3.93
N HIS A 154 -21.50 -11.79 -4.43
CA HIS A 154 -22.93 -11.58 -4.65
C HIS A 154 -23.77 -11.75 -3.37
N THR A 155 -23.18 -11.42 -2.21
CA THR A 155 -23.94 -11.22 -0.97
C THR A 155 -24.68 -9.90 -1.04
N GLY A 156 -25.95 -9.89 -0.63
CA GLY A 156 -26.75 -8.67 -0.68
C GLY A 156 -26.20 -7.61 0.27
N ILE A 157 -25.81 -6.45 -0.27
CA ILE A 157 -25.41 -5.27 0.50
C ILE A 157 -26.53 -4.24 0.40
N SER A 158 -26.93 -3.67 1.54
CA SER A 158 -27.98 -2.63 1.56
C SER A 158 -27.51 -1.31 0.95
N ASP A 159 -28.44 -0.43 0.57
CA ASP A 159 -28.10 0.90 0.06
C ASP A 159 -27.21 1.67 1.05
N ASP A 160 -27.63 1.77 2.32
CA ASP A 160 -26.86 2.45 3.38
C ASP A 160 -25.46 1.86 3.55
N GLU A 161 -25.35 0.52 3.59
CA GLU A 161 -24.05 -0.15 3.73
C GLU A 161 -23.14 0.08 2.51
N SER A 162 -23.71 0.09 1.30
CA SER A 162 -22.95 0.37 0.08
C SER A 162 -22.44 1.82 0.02
N GLU A 163 -23.21 2.78 0.53
CA GLU A 163 -22.79 4.17 0.70
C GLU A 163 -21.63 4.29 1.72
N GLU A 164 -21.75 3.61 2.87
CA GLU A 164 -20.69 3.58 3.87
C GLU A 164 -19.39 2.98 3.33
N ILE A 165 -19.46 1.86 2.62
CA ILE A 165 -18.29 1.23 1.98
C ILE A 165 -17.69 2.18 0.94
N ALA A 166 -18.49 2.83 0.09
CA ALA A 166 -18.00 3.77 -0.92
C ALA A 166 -17.25 4.95 -0.29
N LEU A 167 -17.78 5.51 0.81
CA LEU A 167 -17.11 6.57 1.57
C LEU A 167 -15.79 6.09 2.18
N LEU A 168 -15.76 4.88 2.74
CA LEU A 168 -14.56 4.31 3.31
C LEU A 168 -13.48 4.01 2.25
N ILE A 169 -13.85 3.53 1.06
CA ILE A 169 -12.93 3.36 -0.08
C ILE A 169 -12.30 4.70 -0.43
N LYS A 170 -13.11 5.73 -0.69
CA LYS A 170 -12.60 7.06 -1.02
C LYS A 170 -11.71 7.62 0.08
N SER A 171 -12.08 7.42 1.35
CA SER A 171 -11.28 7.85 2.49
C SER A 171 -9.94 7.15 2.54
N TYR A 172 -9.91 5.82 2.33
CA TYR A 172 -8.68 5.04 2.33
C TYR A 172 -7.76 5.46 1.19
N GLU A 173 -8.27 5.49 -0.04
CA GLU A 173 -7.48 5.81 -1.25
C GLU A 173 -6.97 7.25 -1.24
N THR A 174 -7.80 8.19 -0.75
CA THR A 174 -7.37 9.57 -0.49
C THR A 174 -6.25 9.61 0.55
N GLY A 175 -6.42 8.89 1.67
CA GLY A 175 -5.43 8.82 2.75
C GLY A 175 -4.10 8.24 2.25
N TYR A 176 -4.15 7.17 1.45
CA TYR A 176 -2.98 6.55 0.85
C TYR A 176 -2.23 7.54 -0.05
N LEU A 177 -2.91 8.15 -1.01
CA LEU A 177 -2.30 9.11 -1.94
C LEU A 177 -1.78 10.37 -1.23
N MET A 178 -2.47 10.84 -0.19
CA MET A 178 -1.98 11.94 0.64
C MET A 178 -0.71 11.57 1.40
N GLN A 179 -0.62 10.36 1.96
CA GLN A 179 0.57 9.87 2.64
C GLN A 179 1.76 9.74 1.68
N VAL A 180 1.54 9.21 0.47
CA VAL A 180 2.57 9.13 -0.57
C VAL A 180 2.98 10.53 -1.06
N ALA A 181 2.03 11.45 -1.22
CA ALA A 181 2.35 12.83 -1.59
C ALA A 181 3.19 13.53 -0.51
N GLU A 182 2.88 13.28 0.77
CA GLU A 182 3.68 13.80 1.89
C GLU A 182 5.08 13.20 1.92
N PHE A 183 5.20 11.89 1.64
CA PHE A 183 6.48 11.24 1.44
C PHE A 183 7.36 11.97 0.41
N PHE A 184 6.85 12.26 -0.79
CA PHE A 184 7.66 12.93 -1.80
C PHE A 184 8.06 14.35 -1.40
N LYS A 185 7.20 15.11 -0.70
CA LYS A 185 7.56 16.44 -0.17
C LYS A 185 8.68 16.34 0.87
N LYS A 186 8.52 15.46 1.86
CA LYS A 186 9.52 15.25 2.93
C LYS A 186 10.83 14.73 2.35
N ALA A 187 10.77 13.83 1.38
CA ALA A 187 11.93 13.33 0.69
C ALA A 187 12.66 14.45 -0.07
N GLU A 188 11.95 15.34 -0.77
CA GLU A 188 12.57 16.48 -1.45
C GLU A 188 13.31 17.40 -0.47
N GLU A 189 12.67 17.76 0.64
CA GLU A 189 13.28 18.57 1.70
C GLU A 189 14.50 17.89 2.30
N HIS A 190 14.37 16.61 2.66
CA HIS A 190 15.44 15.79 3.21
C HIS A 190 16.63 15.68 2.24
N PHE A 191 16.36 15.41 0.97
CA PHE A 191 17.39 15.20 -0.04
C PHE A 191 18.14 16.50 -0.31
N LYS A 192 17.41 17.61 -0.45
CA LYS A 192 18.02 18.94 -0.60
C LYS A 192 18.89 19.32 0.59
N LYS A 193 18.40 19.12 1.81
CA LYS A 193 19.12 19.43 3.05
C LYS A 193 20.42 18.63 3.18
N ASN A 194 20.41 17.36 2.75
CA ASN A 194 21.53 16.43 2.94
C ASN A 194 22.37 16.19 1.67
N GLY A 195 22.12 16.93 0.58
CA GLY A 195 22.85 16.74 -0.68
C GLY A 195 22.62 15.36 -1.32
N LEU A 196 21.44 14.78 -1.13
CA LEU A 196 21.05 13.49 -1.68
C LEU A 196 20.32 13.66 -3.00
N LYS A 197 20.35 12.61 -3.82
CA LYS A 197 19.59 12.53 -5.08
C LYS A 197 19.12 11.11 -5.30
N HIS A 198 17.96 10.97 -5.92
CA HIS A 198 17.51 9.67 -6.38
C HIS A 198 18.40 9.19 -7.54
N VAL A 199 18.87 7.94 -7.49
CA VAL A 199 19.70 7.33 -8.55
C VAL A 199 19.16 5.95 -8.92
N GLN A 200 18.49 5.84 -10.08
CA GLN A 200 17.89 4.59 -10.55
C GLN A 200 18.91 3.45 -10.72
N SER A 201 20.11 3.72 -11.24
CA SER A 201 21.11 2.67 -11.43
C SER A 201 21.63 2.09 -10.10
N VAL A 202 21.64 2.90 -9.04
CA VAL A 202 21.97 2.45 -7.67
C VAL A 202 20.81 1.64 -7.11
N TYR A 203 19.56 2.11 -7.28
CA TYR A 203 18.35 1.36 -6.93
C TYR A 203 18.41 -0.07 -7.49
N ASP A 204 18.62 -0.19 -8.80
CA ASP A 204 18.64 -1.50 -9.48
C ASP A 204 19.80 -2.37 -9.00
N GLY A 205 20.96 -1.75 -8.70
CA GLY A 205 22.13 -2.42 -8.16
C GLY A 205 21.89 -3.02 -6.78
N GLU A 206 21.35 -2.23 -5.86
CA GLU A 206 21.06 -2.65 -4.49
C GLU A 206 19.91 -3.66 -4.45
N MET A 207 18.88 -3.52 -5.28
CA MET A 207 17.83 -4.54 -5.39
C MET A 207 18.36 -5.88 -5.89
N ARG A 208 19.34 -5.89 -6.81
CA ARG A 208 20.01 -7.14 -7.23
C ARG A 208 20.77 -7.80 -6.09
N LYS A 209 21.42 -7.03 -5.21
CA LYS A 209 22.11 -7.54 -4.01
C LYS A 209 21.14 -8.05 -2.98
N PHE A 210 20.09 -7.28 -2.69
CA PHE A 210 18.99 -7.68 -1.79
C PHE A 210 18.36 -8.99 -2.24
N ASN A 211 18.11 -9.15 -3.54
CA ASN A 211 17.59 -10.37 -4.12
C ASN A 211 18.53 -11.58 -3.98
N LYS A 212 19.84 -11.37 -3.78
CA LYS A 212 20.83 -12.40 -3.45
C LYS A 212 20.97 -12.65 -1.94
N GLY A 213 20.16 -11.98 -1.11
CA GLY A 213 20.14 -12.14 0.34
C GLY A 213 21.03 -11.16 1.12
N GLU A 214 21.59 -10.14 0.47
CA GLU A 214 22.27 -9.06 1.16
C GLU A 214 21.27 -8.19 1.94
N GLU A 215 21.74 -7.59 3.03
CA GLU A 215 20.95 -6.64 3.82
C GLU A 215 20.96 -5.26 3.16
N ILE A 216 19.81 -4.58 3.20
CA ILE A 216 19.65 -3.20 2.73
C ILE A 216 19.17 -2.30 3.85
N THR A 217 19.40 -1.00 3.69
CA THR A 217 18.88 0.03 4.61
C THR A 217 17.68 0.72 3.98
N VAL A 218 16.57 0.76 4.70
CA VAL A 218 15.30 1.37 4.26
C VAL A 218 14.85 2.40 5.29
N PHE A 219 14.56 3.62 4.84
CA PHE A 219 13.99 4.69 5.65
C PHE A 219 12.49 4.78 5.40
N VAL A 220 11.68 4.47 6.41
CA VAL A 220 10.22 4.57 6.31
C VAL A 220 9.78 5.94 6.80
N LEU A 221 9.00 6.69 6.02
CA LEU A 221 8.34 7.88 6.54
C LEU A 221 7.24 7.46 7.52
N PHE A 222 7.34 7.90 8.76
CA PHE A 222 6.35 7.64 9.81
C PHE A 222 6.34 8.78 10.82
N ASN A 223 5.16 9.37 11.06
CA ASN A 223 4.99 10.54 11.95
C ASN A 223 6.02 11.65 11.68
N ASP A 224 6.09 12.11 10.42
CA ASP A 224 6.99 13.18 9.94
C ASP A 224 8.49 12.87 9.91
N ASP A 225 8.92 11.71 10.39
CA ASP A 225 10.33 11.31 10.44
C ASP A 225 10.65 10.11 9.53
N PHE A 226 11.87 10.08 9.02
CA PHE A 226 12.42 8.92 8.32
C PHE A 226 13.07 7.96 9.31
N ILE A 227 12.37 6.86 9.60
CA ILE A 227 12.80 5.83 10.54
C ILE A 227 13.65 4.78 9.82
N GLU A 228 14.89 4.57 10.29
CA GLU A 228 15.80 3.60 9.69
C GLU A 228 15.43 2.15 10.05
N HIS A 229 15.44 1.28 9.05
CA HIS A 229 15.30 -0.17 9.17
C HIS A 229 16.41 -0.88 8.41
N LYS A 230 16.89 -1.99 8.98
CA LYS A 230 17.70 -2.98 8.27
C LYS A 230 16.81 -4.11 7.79
N VAL A 231 16.80 -4.37 6.49
CA VAL A 231 15.92 -5.36 5.86
C VAL A 231 16.76 -6.40 5.16
N LYS A 232 16.45 -7.68 5.38
CA LYS A 232 17.09 -8.81 4.73
C LYS A 232 16.02 -9.79 4.25
N LYS A 233 16.20 -10.39 3.07
CA LYS A 233 15.34 -11.51 2.68
C LYS A 233 15.54 -12.66 3.65
N GLU A 234 14.45 -13.13 4.25
CA GLU A 234 14.48 -14.40 4.97
C GLU A 234 14.86 -15.50 3.98
N SER A 235 15.89 -16.29 4.32
CA SER A 235 16.33 -17.40 3.48
C SER A 235 15.19 -18.41 3.36
N SER A 236 14.73 -18.66 2.14
CA SER A 236 13.93 -19.84 1.82
C SER A 236 14.81 -21.06 2.14
N GLN A 237 14.55 -21.74 3.25
CA GLN A 237 15.11 -23.06 3.51
C GLN A 237 14.34 -24.10 2.70
#